data_AF-B8G614-F1
#
_entry.id   AF-B8G614-F1
#
_cell.length_a   1.000
_cell.length_b   1.000
_cell.length_c   1.000
_cell.angle_alpha   90.00
_cell.angle_beta   90.00
_cell.angle_gamma   90.00
#
_symmetry.space_group_name_H-M   'P 1'
#
loop_
_entity.id
_entity.type
_entity.pdbx_description
1 polymer ?
#
loop_
_entity_poly.entity_id
_entity_poly.type
_entity_poly.pdbx_seq_one_letter_code
_entity_poly.pdbx_strand_id
1 'polypeptide(L)'
;MTFKRTVLQQLIQLCAPFCMFPTNLTPPERVQALIKQLHPLAPPTPLIRLGPCGDGGYVVPDDLQGIQACFSPGVGNVSAFELACAERGMQVYMADASVEGPATHHPAFHFRKVFIGAMSDGQYLTLADWVTQELPADATGDLLLQMDIEGSEYEVLLATAPDLLQRFRIMIIEFHHLDQLWNKWFFHTASRAFVKLLQSHACVHIHPNNCRNIVRLGNIAIPPTMEFTFLRRDRLHGTTFRRDFPHPLIVIIPRSNL
;
A
#
# COMPACT_ATOMS: atom_id res chain seq x y z
N MET A 1 31.20 17.42 21.99
CA MET A 1 29.89 16.86 21.63
C MET A 1 28.93 18.01 21.41
N THR A 2 28.10 17.97 20.35
CA THR A 2 27.13 19.04 20.08
C THR A 2 26.01 19.00 21.13
N PHE A 3 25.52 20.17 21.58
CA PHE A 3 24.42 20.32 22.55
C PHE A 3 23.22 19.41 22.23
N LYS A 4 22.84 19.33 20.95
CA LYS A 4 21.79 18.43 20.44
C LYS A 4 22.03 16.95 20.80
N ARG A 5 23.27 16.46 20.71
CA ARG A 5 23.63 15.07 21.00
C ARG A 5 23.47 14.77 22.49
N THR A 6 23.86 15.71 23.35
CA THR A 6 23.68 15.58 24.81
C THR A 6 22.19 15.55 25.19
N VAL A 7 21.37 16.45 24.61
CA VAL A 7 19.92 16.45 24.83
C VAL A 7 19.29 15.12 24.38
N LEU A 8 19.65 14.63 23.19
CA LEU A 8 19.15 13.35 22.69
C LEU A 8 19.51 12.18 23.62
N GLN A 9 20.76 12.13 24.12
CA GLN A 9 21.19 11.10 25.06
C GLN A 9 20.38 11.11 26.36
N GLN A 10 20.12 12.29 26.92
CA GLN A 10 19.29 12.43 28.10
C GLN A 10 17.84 12.01 27.85
N LEU A 11 17.26 12.39 26.71
CA LEU A 11 15.91 11.96 26.34
C LEU A 11 15.82 10.44 26.16
N ILE A 12 16.84 9.81 25.56
CA ILE A 12 16.90 8.34 25.45
C ILE A 12 16.88 7.71 26.85
N GLN A 13 17.71 8.19 27.78
CA GLN A 13 17.74 7.66 29.14
C GLN A 13 16.41 7.85 29.88
N LEU A 14 15.73 8.99 29.68
CA LEU A 14 14.43 9.27 30.27
C LEU A 14 13.30 8.41 29.71
N CYS A 15 13.34 8.13 28.40
CA CYS A 15 12.30 7.39 27.68
C CYS A 15 12.48 5.86 27.75
N ALA A 16 13.71 5.39 27.96
CA ALA A 16 14.03 3.96 27.97
C ALA A 16 13.21 3.12 28.97
N PRO A 17 12.92 3.57 30.21
CA PRO A 17 12.06 2.83 31.14
C PRO A 17 10.63 2.60 30.64
N PHE A 18 10.19 3.37 29.64
CA PHE A 18 8.88 3.26 29.01
C PHE A 18 8.92 2.57 27.65
N CYS A 19 10.04 1.92 27.30
CA CYS A 19 10.26 1.28 25.99
C CYS A 19 10.12 2.25 24.80
N MET A 20 10.43 3.53 25.01
CA MET A 20 10.37 4.56 23.97
C MET A 20 11.77 4.99 23.54
N PHE A 21 11.95 5.24 22.23
CA PHE A 21 13.20 5.73 21.67
C PHE A 21 12.97 7.01 20.85
N PRO A 22 13.44 8.19 21.30
CA PRO A 22 13.33 9.41 20.51
C PRO A 22 14.26 9.36 19.30
N THR A 23 13.74 9.78 18.14
CA THR A 23 14.49 9.80 16.87
C THR A 23 14.51 11.21 16.28
N ASN A 24 15.39 11.43 15.30
CA ASN A 24 15.36 12.66 14.54
C ASN A 24 14.09 12.71 13.70
N LEU A 25 13.47 13.89 13.68
CA LEU A 25 12.35 14.17 12.80
C LEU A 25 12.80 14.19 11.32
N THR A 26 11.98 13.67 10.43
CA THR A 26 12.09 13.90 8.99
C THR A 26 11.87 15.39 8.71
N PRO A 27 12.72 16.05 7.91
CA PRO A 27 12.47 17.42 7.50
C PRO A 27 11.12 17.58 6.77
N PRO A 28 10.25 18.53 7.16
CA PRO A 28 8.90 18.68 6.60
C PRO A 28 8.86 18.77 5.07
N GLU A 29 9.85 19.42 4.46
CA GLU A 29 9.97 19.56 3.01
C GLU A 29 10.11 18.20 2.29
N ARG A 30 10.75 17.21 2.93
CA ARG A 30 10.87 15.85 2.36
C ARG A 30 9.54 15.11 2.43
N VAL A 31 8.82 15.25 3.54
CA VAL A 31 7.48 14.69 3.71
C VAL A 31 6.52 15.31 2.67
N GLN A 32 6.53 16.64 2.52
CA GLN A 32 5.75 17.35 1.50
C GLN A 32 6.11 16.91 0.08
N ALA A 33 7.39 16.69 -0.22
CA ALA A 33 7.82 16.24 -1.54
C ALA A 33 7.32 14.83 -1.88
N LEU A 34 7.31 13.91 -0.91
CA LEU A 34 6.74 12.57 -1.09
C LEU A 34 5.22 12.64 -1.31
N ILE A 35 4.55 13.39 -0.45
CA ILE A 35 3.11 13.68 -0.52
C ILE A 35 2.70 14.20 -1.91
N LYS A 36 3.45 15.17 -2.46
CA LYS A 36 3.17 15.73 -3.80
C LYS A 36 3.33 14.69 -4.91
N GLN A 37 4.30 13.79 -4.80
CA GLN A 37 4.50 12.70 -5.76
C GLN A 37 3.36 11.67 -5.73
N LEU A 38 2.75 11.48 -4.56
CA LEU A 38 1.60 10.58 -4.38
C LEU A 38 0.27 11.25 -4.69
N HIS A 39 0.25 12.50 -5.16
CA HIS A 39 -1.01 13.17 -5.47
C HIS A 39 -1.76 12.42 -6.60
N PRO A 40 -3.03 12.03 -6.39
CA PRO A 40 -3.73 11.18 -7.35
C PRO A 40 -3.90 11.79 -8.74
N LEU A 41 -3.58 11.00 -9.77
CA LEU A 41 -3.88 11.28 -11.16
C LEU A 41 -5.28 10.77 -11.53
N ALA A 42 -5.90 11.40 -12.52
CA ALA A 42 -7.18 10.98 -13.07
C ALA A 42 -6.96 9.77 -14.00
N PRO A 43 -7.48 8.58 -13.68
CA PRO A 43 -7.44 7.46 -14.60
C PRO A 43 -8.37 7.73 -15.81
N PRO A 44 -8.13 7.08 -16.97
CA PRO A 44 -9.01 7.23 -18.14
C PRO A 44 -10.37 6.52 -17.97
N THR A 45 -10.47 5.59 -17.02
CA THR A 45 -11.68 4.84 -16.68
C THR A 45 -12.29 5.37 -15.38
N PRO A 46 -13.62 5.25 -15.19
CA PRO A 46 -14.25 5.64 -13.94
C PRO A 46 -13.73 4.78 -12.78
N LEU A 47 -13.76 5.33 -11.57
CA LEU A 47 -13.49 4.56 -10.36
C LEU A 47 -14.75 3.84 -9.91
N ILE A 48 -14.63 2.56 -9.60
CA ILE A 48 -15.68 1.69 -9.06
C ILE A 48 -15.25 1.14 -7.70
N ARG A 49 -16.21 0.72 -6.89
CA ARG A 49 -15.94 0.01 -5.64
C ARG A 49 -16.13 -1.49 -5.85
N LEU A 50 -15.14 -2.27 -5.43
CA LEU A 50 -15.22 -3.73 -5.33
C LEU A 50 -15.27 -4.12 -3.86
N GLY A 51 -16.14 -5.07 -3.50
CA GLY A 51 -16.41 -5.42 -2.10
C GLY A 51 -17.44 -4.49 -1.43
N PRO A 52 -17.63 -4.60 -0.11
CA PRO A 52 -18.66 -3.89 0.65
C PRO A 52 -18.43 -2.39 0.76
N CYS A 53 -19.41 -1.66 1.28
CA CYS A 53 -19.32 -0.21 1.54
C CYS A 53 -18.38 0.17 2.71
N GLY A 54 -17.76 -0.80 3.38
CA GLY A 54 -16.86 -0.60 4.51
C GLY A 54 -15.59 -1.43 4.37
N ASP A 55 -15.16 -2.01 5.48
CA ASP A 55 -13.98 -2.87 5.57
C ASP A 55 -14.02 -4.02 4.55
N GLY A 56 -12.88 -4.30 3.93
CA GLY A 56 -12.74 -5.25 2.82
C GLY A 56 -13.28 -4.77 1.47
N GLY A 57 -13.58 -3.47 1.32
CA GLY A 57 -14.04 -2.87 0.06
C GLY A 57 -13.13 -1.76 -0.46
N TYR A 58 -12.70 -1.87 -1.72
CA TYR A 58 -11.64 -1.06 -2.31
C TYR A 58 -12.12 -0.31 -3.55
N VAL A 59 -11.57 0.89 -3.77
CA VAL A 59 -11.88 1.73 -4.95
C VAL A 59 -10.81 1.55 -6.02
N VAL A 60 -11.21 1.06 -7.18
CA VAL A 60 -10.32 0.72 -8.29
C VAL A 60 -10.76 1.40 -9.59
N PRO A 61 -9.85 1.71 -10.53
CA PRO A 61 -10.26 2.05 -11.89
C PRO A 61 -10.98 0.86 -12.53
N ASP A 62 -12.03 1.15 -13.31
CA ASP A 62 -12.76 0.15 -14.11
C ASP A 62 -11.94 -0.25 -15.34
N ASP A 63 -10.73 -0.75 -15.08
CA ASP A 63 -9.74 -1.23 -16.05
C ASP A 63 -9.34 -2.69 -15.75
N LEU A 64 -10.34 -3.47 -15.33
CA LEU A 64 -10.18 -4.84 -14.81
C LEU A 64 -10.24 -5.91 -15.90
N GLN A 65 -10.76 -5.58 -17.09
CA GLN A 65 -10.91 -6.54 -18.18
C GLN A 65 -9.54 -7.06 -18.63
N GLY A 66 -9.42 -8.39 -18.74
CA GLY A 66 -8.20 -9.06 -19.18
C GLY A 66 -7.12 -9.22 -18.10
N ILE A 67 -7.40 -8.83 -16.85
CA ILE A 67 -6.56 -9.24 -15.72
C ILE A 67 -6.78 -10.74 -15.47
N GLN A 68 -5.68 -11.50 -15.42
CA GLN A 68 -5.71 -12.95 -15.31
C GLN A 68 -5.93 -13.42 -13.87
N ALA A 69 -5.26 -12.77 -12.92
CA ALA A 69 -5.27 -13.19 -11.53
C ALA A 69 -5.14 -12.01 -10.56
N CYS A 70 -5.73 -12.20 -9.38
CA CYS A 70 -5.60 -11.33 -8.23
C CYS A 70 -4.75 -12.01 -7.16
N PHE A 71 -3.71 -11.33 -6.69
CA PHE A 71 -2.96 -11.71 -5.50
C PHE A 71 -3.41 -10.82 -4.34
N SER A 72 -3.91 -11.43 -3.28
CA SER A 72 -4.52 -10.78 -2.11
C SER A 72 -3.87 -11.28 -0.82
N PRO A 73 -2.66 -10.81 -0.44
CA PRO A 73 -2.09 -11.13 0.85
C PRO A 73 -2.69 -10.30 1.99
N GLY A 74 -2.86 -10.95 3.14
CA GLY A 74 -3.43 -10.35 4.35
C GLY A 74 -4.96 -10.34 4.36
N VAL A 75 -5.56 -11.47 4.02
CA VAL A 75 -7.02 -11.63 4.01
C VAL A 75 -7.58 -11.78 5.42
N GLY A 76 -8.57 -10.96 5.75
CA GLY A 76 -9.28 -11.04 7.02
C GLY A 76 -10.55 -11.91 6.98
N ASN A 77 -11.50 -11.56 7.85
CA ASN A 77 -12.80 -12.25 7.96
C ASN A 77 -13.82 -11.83 6.88
N VAL A 78 -13.39 -11.08 5.86
CA VAL A 78 -14.21 -10.62 4.74
C VAL A 78 -13.47 -10.96 3.46
N SER A 79 -14.14 -11.64 2.52
CA SER A 79 -13.55 -12.02 1.21
C SER A 79 -14.36 -11.51 0.02
N ALA A 80 -15.07 -10.40 0.21
CA ALA A 80 -16.01 -9.87 -0.77
C ALA A 80 -15.32 -9.15 -1.93
N PHE A 81 -14.13 -8.55 -1.70
CA PHE A 81 -13.30 -8.04 -2.79
C PHE A 81 -12.78 -9.18 -3.68
N GLU A 82 -12.26 -10.23 -3.05
CA GLU A 82 -11.76 -11.44 -3.71
C GLU A 82 -12.87 -12.09 -4.52
N LEU A 83 -14.08 -12.19 -3.95
CA LEU A 83 -15.24 -12.74 -4.63
C LEU A 83 -15.59 -11.91 -5.86
N ALA A 84 -15.60 -10.57 -5.73
CA ALA A 84 -15.85 -9.68 -6.87
C ALA A 84 -14.79 -9.81 -7.98
N CYS A 85 -13.54 -10.14 -7.65
CA CYS A 85 -12.50 -10.44 -8.62
C CYS A 85 -12.73 -11.79 -9.30
N ALA A 86 -13.11 -12.82 -8.54
CA ALA A 86 -13.38 -14.14 -9.08
C ALA A 86 -14.62 -14.18 -9.98
N GLU A 87 -15.69 -13.44 -9.64
CA GLU A 87 -16.88 -13.26 -10.48
C GLU A 87 -16.57 -12.55 -11.82
N ARG A 88 -15.46 -11.83 -11.89
CA ARG A 88 -14.92 -11.23 -13.13
C ARG A 88 -14.01 -12.17 -13.92
N GLY A 89 -13.87 -13.42 -13.47
CA GLY A 89 -13.11 -14.47 -14.15
C GLY A 89 -11.64 -14.58 -13.76
N MET A 90 -11.19 -13.86 -12.71
CA MET A 90 -9.82 -13.95 -12.23
C MET A 90 -9.61 -15.22 -11.39
N GLN A 91 -8.41 -15.81 -11.48
CA GLN A 91 -7.93 -16.68 -10.39
C GLN A 91 -7.53 -15.81 -9.20
N VAL A 92 -7.88 -16.20 -7.99
CA VAL A 92 -7.61 -15.39 -6.79
C VAL A 92 -6.74 -16.17 -5.83
N TYR A 93 -5.53 -15.67 -5.62
CA TYR A 93 -4.52 -16.24 -4.74
C TYR A 93 -4.46 -15.42 -3.47
N MET A 94 -4.72 -16.04 -2.34
CA MET A 94 -4.74 -15.41 -1.02
C MET A 94 -3.66 -16.02 -0.14
N ALA A 95 -2.98 -15.19 0.64
CA ALA A 95 -1.95 -15.63 1.57
C ALA A 95 -2.05 -14.89 2.90
N ASP A 96 -2.34 -15.63 3.97
CA ASP A 96 -2.31 -15.09 5.33
C ASP A 96 -2.16 -16.24 6.33
N ALA A 97 -1.16 -16.18 7.21
CA ALA A 97 -0.93 -17.22 8.22
C ALA A 97 -1.76 -17.02 9.51
N SER A 98 -2.41 -15.87 9.67
CA SER A 98 -3.22 -15.50 10.84
C SER A 98 -4.65 -16.06 10.79
N VAL A 99 -5.12 -16.48 9.61
CA VAL A 99 -6.45 -17.06 9.38
C VAL A 99 -6.35 -18.51 8.89
N GLU A 100 -7.45 -19.26 9.02
CA GLU A 100 -7.51 -20.65 8.51
C GLU A 100 -7.85 -20.73 7.02
N GLY A 101 -8.38 -19.66 6.43
CA GLY A 101 -8.79 -19.62 5.04
C GLY A 101 -9.71 -18.43 4.75
N PRO A 102 -10.16 -18.27 3.49
CA PRO A 102 -11.04 -17.19 3.10
C PRO A 102 -12.40 -17.30 3.80
N ALA A 103 -13.04 -16.15 4.06
CA ALA A 103 -14.35 -16.05 4.69
C ALA A 103 -15.49 -16.61 3.82
N THR A 104 -15.23 -16.86 2.54
CA THR A 104 -16.20 -17.44 1.61
C THR A 104 -15.47 -18.39 0.65
N HIS A 105 -16.18 -19.40 0.17
CA HIS A 105 -15.66 -20.35 -0.81
C HIS A 105 -15.99 -19.92 -2.24
N HIS A 106 -15.03 -20.03 -3.14
CA HIS A 106 -15.23 -19.92 -4.58
C HIS A 106 -14.26 -20.86 -5.33
N PRO A 107 -14.66 -21.51 -6.44
CA PRO A 107 -13.77 -22.45 -7.15
C PRO A 107 -12.47 -21.85 -7.70
N ALA A 108 -12.44 -20.53 -7.89
CA ALA A 108 -11.25 -19.80 -8.34
C ALA A 108 -10.33 -19.32 -7.20
N PHE A 109 -10.67 -19.64 -5.94
CA PHE A 109 -9.89 -19.26 -4.77
C PHE A 109 -8.81 -20.29 -4.47
N HIS A 110 -7.60 -19.80 -4.26
CA HIS A 110 -6.43 -20.56 -3.85
C HIS A 110 -5.86 -19.91 -2.61
N PHE A 111 -5.80 -20.62 -1.49
CA PHE A 111 -5.35 -20.06 -0.22
C PHE A 111 -4.08 -20.76 0.27
N ARG A 112 -3.14 -19.96 0.77
CA ARG A 112 -1.96 -20.44 1.49
C ARG A 112 -1.88 -19.82 2.88
N LYS A 113 -1.64 -20.67 3.88
CA LYS A 113 -1.42 -20.23 5.26
C LYS A 113 0.05 -19.82 5.48
N VAL A 114 0.45 -18.72 4.84
CA VAL A 114 1.82 -18.15 4.91
C VAL A 114 1.72 -16.63 4.89
N PHE A 115 2.71 -15.95 5.45
CA PHE A 115 2.84 -14.50 5.30
C PHE A 115 3.61 -14.14 4.03
N ILE A 116 3.41 -12.93 3.51
CA ILE A 116 4.23 -12.39 2.42
C ILE A 116 5.23 -11.40 2.98
N GLY A 117 6.51 -11.59 2.68
CA GLY A 117 7.61 -10.82 3.26
C GLY A 117 8.76 -10.56 2.28
N ALA A 118 9.85 -10.00 2.79
CA ALA A 118 11.04 -9.67 2.00
C ALA A 118 11.90 -10.90 1.63
N MET A 119 11.72 -12.02 2.32
CA MET A 119 12.45 -13.27 2.09
C MET A 119 11.52 -14.47 2.29
N SER A 120 11.83 -15.57 1.62
CA SER A 120 11.12 -16.84 1.79
C SER A 120 11.80 -17.67 2.87
N ASP A 121 11.01 -18.18 3.82
CA ASP A 121 11.44 -19.08 4.88
C ASP A 121 10.30 -20.03 5.29
N GLY A 122 10.33 -20.56 6.52
CA GLY A 122 9.29 -21.47 7.01
C GLY A 122 7.92 -20.83 7.25
N GLN A 123 7.84 -19.50 7.40
CA GLN A 123 6.59 -18.76 7.66
C GLN A 123 6.26 -17.73 6.57
N TYR A 124 7.26 -17.28 5.81
CA TYR A 124 7.13 -16.25 4.79
C TYR A 124 7.39 -16.77 3.38
N LEU A 125 6.71 -16.20 2.39
CA LEU A 125 7.08 -16.24 0.98
C LEU A 125 7.35 -14.83 0.47
N THR A 126 8.30 -14.67 -0.44
CA THR A 126 8.37 -13.45 -1.24
C THR A 126 7.21 -13.40 -2.23
N LEU A 127 6.77 -12.19 -2.59
CA LEU A 127 5.77 -12.01 -3.65
C LEU A 127 6.22 -12.65 -4.98
N ALA A 128 7.53 -12.63 -5.26
CA ALA A 128 8.10 -13.25 -6.45
C ALA A 128 8.00 -14.78 -6.45
N ASP A 129 8.40 -15.41 -5.35
CA ASP A 129 8.31 -16.86 -5.22
C ASP A 129 6.85 -17.32 -5.24
N TRP A 130 5.96 -16.56 -4.58
CA TRP A 130 4.54 -16.88 -4.58
C TRP A 130 3.93 -16.81 -5.98
N VAL A 131 4.14 -15.71 -6.72
CA VAL A 131 3.67 -15.59 -8.10
C VAL A 131 4.23 -16.69 -9.01
N THR A 132 5.52 -17.03 -8.85
CA THR A 132 6.19 -18.08 -9.64
C THR A 132 5.65 -19.47 -9.34
N GLN A 133 5.22 -19.74 -8.11
CA GLN A 133 4.66 -21.03 -7.72
C GLN A 133 3.20 -21.21 -8.16
N GLU A 134 2.45 -20.13 -8.26
CA GLU A 134 1.02 -20.18 -8.59
C GLU A 134 0.72 -20.08 -10.08
N LEU A 135 1.58 -19.41 -10.85
CA LEU A 135 1.38 -19.19 -12.27
C LEU A 135 2.35 -20.03 -13.12
N PRO A 136 1.91 -20.49 -14.30
CA PRO A 136 2.82 -21.06 -15.30
C PRO A 136 3.98 -20.11 -15.65
N ALA A 137 5.15 -20.68 -15.97
CA ALA A 137 6.35 -19.91 -16.27
C ALA A 137 6.22 -18.99 -17.51
N ASP A 138 5.31 -19.33 -18.43
CA ASP A 138 4.98 -18.57 -19.64
C ASP A 138 3.78 -17.61 -19.45
N ALA A 139 3.25 -17.49 -18.23
CA ALA A 139 2.14 -16.58 -17.95
C ALA A 139 2.59 -15.12 -18.08
N THR A 140 2.07 -14.43 -19.08
CA THR A 140 2.36 -13.01 -19.39
C THR A 140 1.20 -12.07 -19.10
N GLY A 141 0.08 -12.59 -18.58
CA GLY A 141 -1.12 -11.81 -18.30
C GLY A 141 -0.90 -10.75 -17.21
N ASP A 142 -1.71 -9.70 -17.31
CA ASP A 142 -1.78 -8.64 -16.30
C ASP A 142 -2.37 -9.18 -15.00
N LEU A 143 -1.83 -8.69 -13.88
CA LEU A 143 -2.21 -9.08 -12.53
C LEU A 143 -2.87 -7.93 -11.78
N LEU A 144 -3.63 -8.27 -10.74
CA LEU A 144 -4.15 -7.37 -9.72
C LEU A 144 -3.48 -7.71 -8.39
N LEU A 145 -3.06 -6.69 -7.64
CA LEU A 145 -2.58 -6.84 -6.28
C LEU A 145 -3.55 -6.10 -5.35
N GLN A 146 -4.06 -6.76 -4.32
CA GLN A 146 -4.62 -6.11 -3.14
C GLN A 146 -3.71 -6.52 -1.98
N MET A 147 -3.16 -5.58 -1.22
CA MET A 147 -2.16 -5.89 -0.19
C MET A 147 -2.48 -5.12 1.08
N ASP A 148 -2.67 -5.86 2.17
CA ASP A 148 -2.97 -5.33 3.49
C ASP A 148 -2.26 -6.22 4.52
N ILE A 149 -1.01 -5.92 4.84
CA ILE A 149 -0.13 -6.84 5.58
C ILE A 149 0.53 -6.17 6.79
N GLU A 150 -0.22 -5.29 7.45
CA GLU A 150 0.07 -4.78 8.79
C GLU A 150 1.49 -4.20 8.96
N GLY A 151 2.02 -3.54 7.93
CA GLY A 151 3.34 -2.87 7.95
C GLY A 151 4.43 -3.55 7.12
N SER A 152 4.22 -4.79 6.66
CA SER A 152 5.18 -5.48 5.78
C SER A 152 5.12 -4.98 4.33
N GLU A 153 4.23 -4.04 3.98
CA GLU A 153 4.07 -3.55 2.61
C GLU A 153 5.38 -2.97 2.07
N TYR A 154 6.09 -2.20 2.88
CA TYR A 154 7.32 -1.51 2.48
C TYR A 154 8.45 -2.47 2.13
N GLU A 155 8.64 -3.52 2.92
CA GLU A 155 9.71 -4.49 2.70
C GLU A 155 9.41 -5.40 1.51
N VAL A 156 8.13 -5.79 1.33
CA VAL A 156 7.69 -6.58 0.18
C VAL A 156 7.88 -5.79 -1.11
N LEU A 157 7.49 -4.51 -1.14
CA LEU A 157 7.72 -3.64 -2.30
C LEU A 157 9.21 -3.45 -2.60
N LEU A 158 10.05 -3.30 -1.56
CA LEU A 158 11.51 -3.16 -1.73
C LEU A 158 12.17 -4.45 -2.23
N ALA A 159 11.70 -5.63 -1.81
CA ALA A 159 12.21 -6.92 -2.27
C ALA A 159 11.73 -7.31 -3.68
N THR A 160 10.54 -6.87 -4.09
CA THR A 160 9.92 -7.29 -5.37
C THR A 160 10.61 -6.68 -6.58
N ALA A 161 11.05 -7.47 -7.56
CA ALA A 161 11.74 -6.95 -8.75
C ALA A 161 10.86 -5.99 -9.58
N PRO A 162 11.42 -4.92 -10.21
CA PRO A 162 10.65 -3.98 -11.02
C PRO A 162 9.82 -4.62 -12.15
N ASP A 163 10.33 -5.69 -12.78
CA ASP A 163 9.61 -6.39 -13.84
C ASP A 163 8.35 -7.09 -13.31
N LEU A 164 8.41 -7.64 -12.09
CA LEU A 164 7.24 -8.22 -11.45
C LEU A 164 6.25 -7.14 -11.01
N LEU A 165 6.71 -6.01 -10.46
CA LEU A 165 5.83 -4.87 -10.16
C LEU A 165 5.06 -4.43 -11.42
N GLN A 166 5.73 -4.35 -12.56
CA GLN A 166 5.10 -4.00 -13.85
C GLN A 166 4.05 -5.01 -14.33
N ARG A 167 4.08 -6.28 -13.88
CA ARG A 167 3.01 -7.24 -14.22
C ARG A 167 1.68 -6.89 -13.57
N PHE A 168 1.68 -6.23 -12.42
CA PHE A 168 0.45 -5.79 -11.78
C PHE A 168 -0.04 -4.52 -12.47
N ARG A 169 -1.15 -4.63 -13.21
CA ARG A 169 -1.78 -3.46 -13.85
C ARG A 169 -2.32 -2.49 -12.81
N ILE A 170 -2.95 -3.03 -11.76
CA ILE A 170 -3.54 -2.28 -10.66
C ILE A 170 -3.00 -2.87 -9.35
N MET A 171 -2.62 -1.99 -8.43
CA MET A 171 -2.26 -2.36 -7.06
C MET A 171 -3.09 -1.54 -6.08
N ILE A 172 -3.77 -2.21 -5.17
CA ILE A 172 -4.42 -1.62 -4.01
C ILE A 172 -3.56 -1.98 -2.81
N ILE A 173 -3.10 -0.99 -2.06
CA ILE A 173 -2.20 -1.22 -0.93
C ILE A 173 -2.68 -0.39 0.24
N GLU A 174 -2.97 -1.04 1.36
CA GLU A 174 -3.16 -0.40 2.65
C GLU A 174 -1.80 -0.16 3.30
N PHE A 175 -1.34 1.09 3.33
CA PHE A 175 -0.07 1.42 3.95
C PHE A 175 -0.25 1.73 5.42
N HIS A 176 0.38 0.90 6.26
CA HIS A 176 0.44 1.06 7.70
C HIS A 176 1.57 2.02 8.14
N HIS A 177 1.44 2.55 9.36
CA HIS A 177 2.44 3.39 10.02
C HIS A 177 2.85 4.66 9.26
N LEU A 178 1.97 5.24 8.45
CA LEU A 178 2.25 6.47 7.69
C LEU A 178 2.55 7.68 8.60
N ASP A 179 2.04 7.68 9.83
CA ASP A 179 2.41 8.68 10.85
C ASP A 179 3.92 8.65 11.15
N GLN A 180 4.57 7.50 10.98
CA GLN A 180 6.02 7.33 11.12
C GLN A 180 6.82 7.94 9.96
N LEU A 181 6.18 8.55 8.94
CA LEU A 181 6.91 9.37 7.96
C LEU A 181 7.64 10.55 8.62
N TRP A 182 7.25 10.94 9.83
CA TRP A 182 7.98 11.90 10.67
C TRP A 182 9.22 11.32 11.35
N ASN A 183 9.35 9.99 11.45
CA ASN A 183 10.55 9.32 11.91
C ASN A 183 11.55 9.22 10.76
N LYS A 184 12.72 9.88 10.89
CA LYS A 184 13.73 9.98 9.82
C LYS A 184 14.17 8.63 9.25
N TRP A 185 14.25 7.58 10.09
CA TRP A 185 14.71 6.27 9.66
C TRP A 185 13.62 5.49 8.93
N PHE A 186 12.39 5.51 9.46
CA PHE A 186 11.24 4.93 8.78
C PHE A 186 11.00 5.62 7.43
N PHE A 187 11.05 6.96 7.39
CA PHE A 187 10.94 7.73 6.15
C PHE A 187 11.97 7.31 5.11
N HIS A 188 13.21 6.99 5.52
CA HIS A 188 14.23 6.52 4.59
C HIS A 188 13.78 5.25 3.86
N THR A 189 13.26 4.26 4.58
CA THR A 189 12.78 3.00 4.01
C THR A 189 11.48 3.22 3.21
N ALA A 190 10.47 3.82 3.84
CA ALA A 190 9.15 4.01 3.24
C ALA A 190 9.22 4.86 1.95
N SER A 191 9.97 5.97 1.96
CA SER A 191 10.12 6.79 0.75
C SER A 191 10.77 6.04 -0.42
N ARG A 192 11.65 5.07 -0.15
CA ARG A 192 12.27 4.25 -1.21
C ARG A 192 11.28 3.24 -1.80
N ALA A 193 10.41 2.65 -0.98
CA ALA A 193 9.33 1.79 -1.47
C ALA A 193 8.39 2.57 -2.40
N PHE A 194 7.94 3.76 -2.00
CA PHE A 194 7.12 4.63 -2.85
C PHE A 194 7.84 5.07 -4.12
N VAL A 195 9.09 5.54 -4.02
CA VAL A 195 9.86 5.98 -5.20
C VAL A 195 10.01 4.83 -6.21
N LYS A 196 10.25 3.59 -5.74
CA LYS A 196 10.33 2.40 -6.58
C LYS A 196 9.00 2.12 -7.28
N LEU A 197 7.90 2.09 -6.52
CA LEU A 197 6.55 1.86 -7.07
C LEU A 197 6.17 2.92 -8.12
N LEU A 198 6.52 4.19 -7.87
CA LEU A 198 6.22 5.30 -8.75
C LEU A 198 7.01 5.29 -10.08
N GLN A 199 8.00 4.40 -10.24
CA GLN A 199 8.71 4.23 -11.52
C GLN A 199 7.80 3.63 -12.60
N SER A 200 6.95 2.67 -12.23
CA SER A 200 6.05 1.96 -13.16
C SER A 200 4.58 2.32 -12.97
N HIS A 201 4.20 2.86 -11.82
CA HIS A 201 2.81 3.16 -11.48
C HIS A 201 2.61 4.64 -11.10
N ALA A 202 1.36 5.09 -11.10
CA ALA A 202 0.98 6.33 -10.45
C ALA A 202 -0.22 6.10 -9.54
N CYS A 203 -0.28 6.86 -8.45
CA CYS A 203 -1.43 6.85 -7.58
C CYS A 203 -2.64 7.47 -8.31
N VAL A 204 -3.81 6.82 -8.23
CA VAL A 204 -5.07 7.28 -8.84
C VAL A 204 -6.20 7.43 -7.82
N HIS A 205 -6.02 6.84 -6.63
CA HIS A 205 -6.92 7.00 -5.51
C HIS A 205 -6.18 6.89 -4.18
N ILE A 206 -6.65 7.65 -3.20
CA ILE A 206 -6.21 7.57 -1.81
C ILE A 206 -7.45 7.75 -0.96
N HIS A 207 -7.61 6.91 0.06
CA HIS A 207 -8.57 7.15 1.12
C HIS A 207 -7.98 6.84 2.49
N PRO A 208 -8.28 7.65 3.52
CA PRO A 208 -7.91 7.30 4.88
C PRO A 208 -8.68 6.07 5.33
N ASN A 209 -7.97 5.05 5.84
CA ASN A 209 -8.62 4.02 6.63
C ASN A 209 -8.83 4.57 8.06
N ASN A 210 -9.99 4.30 8.62
CA ASN A 210 -10.64 5.12 9.63
C ASN A 210 -10.02 4.91 11.02
N CYS A 211 -8.92 5.61 11.35
CA CYS A 211 -8.25 5.45 12.65
C CYS A 211 -7.98 6.77 13.39
N ARG A 212 -8.36 6.80 14.67
CA ARG A 212 -8.61 7.97 15.54
C ARG A 212 -7.38 8.80 15.96
N ASN A 213 -6.21 8.62 15.35
CA ASN A 213 -4.93 9.18 15.82
C ASN A 213 -4.11 9.86 14.71
N ILE A 214 -4.68 10.85 14.03
CA ILE A 214 -3.95 11.62 13.02
C ILE A 214 -2.82 12.41 13.69
N VAL A 215 -1.57 12.13 13.32
CA VAL A 215 -0.43 12.94 13.75
C VAL A 215 -0.37 14.20 12.90
N ARG A 216 -0.44 15.35 13.56
CA ARG A 216 -0.33 16.68 12.94
C ARG A 216 0.99 17.31 13.30
N LEU A 217 1.75 17.71 12.29
CA LEU A 217 2.94 18.54 12.47
C LEU A 217 2.86 19.73 11.51
N GLY A 218 2.73 20.93 12.08
CA GLY A 218 2.46 22.14 11.30
C GLY A 218 1.15 22.02 10.54
N ASN A 219 1.19 22.21 9.21
CA ASN A 219 0.03 22.14 8.33
C ASN A 219 -0.20 20.75 7.68
N ILE A 220 0.61 19.75 8.03
CA ILE A 220 0.52 18.41 7.46
C ILE A 220 -0.10 17.47 8.49
N ALA A 221 -1.13 16.76 8.04
CA ALA A 221 -1.86 15.78 8.82
C ALA A 221 -1.75 14.42 8.11
N ILE A 222 -1.13 13.44 8.77
CA ILE A 222 -0.92 12.11 8.19
C ILE A 222 -1.70 11.11 9.04
N PRO A 223 -2.76 10.49 8.50
CA PRO A 223 -3.39 9.33 9.12
C PRO A 223 -2.38 8.18 9.24
N PRO A 224 -2.44 7.36 10.30
CA PRO A 224 -1.51 6.25 10.47
C PRO A 224 -1.68 5.17 9.40
N THR A 225 -2.89 5.00 8.87
CA THR A 225 -3.20 4.00 7.84
C THR A 225 -4.03 4.64 6.74
N MET A 226 -3.66 4.37 5.49
CA MET A 226 -4.42 4.83 4.33
C MET A 226 -4.30 3.79 3.21
N GLU A 227 -5.39 3.64 2.47
CA GLU A 227 -5.46 2.78 1.30
C GLU A 227 -5.16 3.60 0.05
N PHE A 228 -4.31 3.04 -0.81
CA PHE A 228 -3.88 3.66 -2.06
C PHE A 228 -4.18 2.72 -3.22
N THR A 229 -4.70 3.29 -4.31
CA THR A 229 -4.80 2.58 -5.58
C THR A 229 -3.80 3.16 -6.55
N PHE A 230 -2.96 2.29 -7.09
CA PHE A 230 -1.98 2.57 -8.12
C PHE A 230 -2.38 1.92 -9.44
N LEU A 231 -2.24 2.67 -10.53
CA LEU A 231 -2.43 2.19 -11.89
C LEU A 231 -1.09 2.25 -12.63
N ARG A 232 -0.79 1.20 -13.39
CA ARG A 232 0.42 1.14 -14.22
C ARG A 232 0.41 2.27 -15.25
N ARG A 233 1.56 2.91 -15.45
CA ARG A 233 1.68 4.17 -16.20
C ARG A 233 1.31 4.05 -17.67
N ASP A 234 1.51 2.89 -18.28
CA ASP A 234 1.09 2.59 -19.67
C ASP A 234 -0.44 2.64 -19.85
N ARG A 235 -1.21 2.52 -18.76
CA ARG A 235 -2.68 2.63 -18.76
C ARG A 235 -3.17 4.06 -18.51
N LEU A 236 -2.29 5.03 -18.27
CA LEU A 236 -2.67 6.42 -18.03
C LEU A 236 -2.58 7.27 -19.30
N HIS A 237 -3.57 8.14 -19.50
CA HIS A 237 -3.55 9.13 -20.57
C HIS A 237 -3.22 10.52 -19.98
N GLY A 238 -1.94 10.87 -19.96
CA GLY A 238 -1.47 12.17 -19.46
C GLY A 238 -1.29 12.22 -17.94
N THR A 239 -1.22 13.45 -17.41
CA THR A 239 -0.81 13.74 -16.01
C THR A 239 -1.81 14.65 -15.28
N THR A 240 -3.08 14.60 -15.67
CA THR A 240 -4.12 15.41 -15.03
C THR A 240 -4.34 14.95 -13.60
N PHE A 241 -4.17 15.86 -12.64
CA PHE A 241 -4.46 15.58 -11.23
C PHE A 241 -5.96 15.54 -10.95
N ARG A 242 -6.36 14.63 -10.08
CA ARG A 242 -7.74 14.58 -9.58
C ARG A 242 -8.05 15.74 -8.66
N ARG A 243 -9.32 16.14 -8.69
CA ARG A 243 -9.85 17.24 -7.87
C ARG A 243 -11.09 16.82 -7.06
N ASP A 244 -11.66 15.68 -7.42
CA ASP A 244 -12.87 15.08 -6.89
C ASP A 244 -12.51 14.07 -5.81
N PHE A 245 -12.58 14.45 -4.54
CA PHE A 245 -12.31 13.50 -3.44
C PHE A 245 -13.59 13.32 -2.61
N PRO A 246 -14.03 12.07 -2.33
CA PRO A 246 -15.27 11.80 -1.61
C PRO A 246 -15.26 12.34 -0.17
N HIS A 247 -14.06 12.51 0.40
CA HIS A 247 -13.82 13.35 1.56
C HIS A 247 -12.87 14.48 1.17
N PRO A 248 -12.97 15.68 1.77
CA PRO A 248 -11.91 16.66 1.68
C PRO A 248 -10.67 15.96 2.23
N LEU A 249 -9.73 15.60 1.32
CA LEU A 249 -8.46 15.00 1.66
C LEU A 249 -8.00 15.63 2.96
N ILE A 250 -7.84 14.83 4.02
CA ILE A 250 -7.18 15.28 5.24
C ILE A 250 -5.90 15.94 4.74
N VAL A 251 -5.84 17.26 4.88
CA VAL A 251 -5.04 18.18 4.06
C VAL A 251 -3.67 17.61 3.71
N ILE A 252 -3.51 17.16 2.45
CA ILE A 252 -2.23 16.73 1.89
C ILE A 252 -1.60 17.85 1.03
N ILE A 253 -2.36 18.88 0.61
CA ILE A 253 -1.81 20.01 -0.15
C ILE A 253 -2.47 21.32 0.31
N PRO A 254 -1.72 22.38 0.64
CA PRO A 254 -2.31 23.70 0.84
C PRO A 254 -2.97 24.15 -0.46
N ARG A 255 -4.24 24.59 -0.37
CA ARG A 255 -5.06 25.13 -1.48
C ARG A 255 -4.40 26.27 -2.28
N SER A 256 -3.26 26.79 -1.84
CA SER A 256 -2.58 27.92 -2.45
C SER A 256 -1.61 27.57 -3.60
N ASN A 257 -1.42 26.30 -3.95
CA ASN A 257 -0.43 25.87 -4.96
C ASN A 257 -0.97 24.90 -6.04
N LEU A 258 -2.28 24.95 -6.34
CA LEU A 258 -2.87 24.30 -7.53
C LEU A 258 -3.36 25.35 -8.52
#